data_AF-A0A377VUH7-F1
#
_entry.id   AF-A0A377VUH7-F1
#
_cell.length_a   1.000
_cell.length_b   1.000
_cell.length_c   1.000
_cell.angle_alpha   90.00
_cell.angle_beta   90.00
_cell.angle_gamma   90.00
#
_symmetry.space_group_name_H-M   'P 1'
#
loop_
_entity.id
_entity.type
_entity.pdbx_description
1 polymer ?
#
loop_
_entity_poly.entity_id
_entity_poly.type
_entity_poly.pdbx_seq_one_letter_code
_entity_poly.pdbx_strand_id
1 'polypeptide(L)'
;MGLTGIDDAARALSQALANVNVKCDFVSVPTHPTITKLRVLSRNQQLIRLDFEEGFSGVDPQPMHERIQQALGSIGALVLSDYAKGALTSVQTMIRLAREAGVPVLIDPKGTDFERYRGATLLTPNLSEFEAVVGKCQDEAQIVERGMKLIAEFELVGAAGDAALSRG
;
A
#
# COMPACT_ATOMS: atom_id res chain seq x y z
N MET A 1 -9.92 0.66 3.09
CA MET A 1 -9.77 -0.52 3.97
C MET A 1 -8.50 -0.38 4.79
N GLY A 2 -8.40 -1.01 5.95
CA GLY A 2 -7.22 -0.93 6.81
C GLY A 2 -7.45 -1.60 8.17
N LEU A 3 -6.38 -1.77 8.94
CA LEU A 3 -6.45 -2.29 10.32
C LEU A 3 -6.55 -1.13 11.30
N THR A 4 -7.43 -1.23 12.29
CA THR A 4 -7.57 -0.24 13.37
C THR A 4 -7.74 -0.95 14.70
N GLY A 5 -7.50 -0.25 15.81
CA GLY A 5 -7.98 -0.68 17.12
C GLY A 5 -9.49 -0.51 17.27
N ILE A 6 -9.96 -0.73 18.50
CA ILE A 6 -11.32 -0.37 18.95
C ILE A 6 -11.18 0.79 19.94
N ASP A 7 -10.91 1.98 19.41
CA ASP A 7 -10.55 3.15 20.21
C ASP A 7 -11.10 4.47 19.62
N ASP A 8 -10.89 5.56 20.36
CA ASP A 8 -11.28 6.91 19.93
C ASP A 8 -10.59 7.35 18.63
N ALA A 9 -9.34 6.92 18.42
CA ALA A 9 -8.60 7.23 17.21
C ALA A 9 -9.25 6.59 15.97
N ALA A 10 -9.71 5.33 16.05
CA ALA A 10 -10.45 4.68 14.97
C ALA A 10 -11.75 5.42 14.65
N ARG A 11 -12.48 5.87 15.68
CA ARG A 11 -13.73 6.64 15.52
C ARG A 11 -13.47 7.99 14.85
N ALA A 12 -12.48 8.74 15.35
CA ALA A 12 -12.09 10.02 14.81
C ALA A 12 -11.63 9.90 13.35
N LEU A 13 -10.82 8.88 13.03
CA LEU A 13 -10.37 8.57 11.68
C LEU A 13 -11.57 8.29 10.74
N SER A 14 -12.50 7.44 11.18
CA SER A 14 -13.68 7.09 10.39
C SER A 14 -14.55 8.31 10.10
N GLN A 15 -14.75 9.19 11.10
CA GLN A 15 -15.53 10.42 10.93
C GLN A 15 -14.84 11.43 10.02
N ALA A 16 -13.52 11.62 10.17
CA ALA A 16 -12.75 12.53 9.32
C ALA A 16 -12.80 12.11 7.84
N LEU A 17 -12.69 10.81 7.57
CA LEU A 17 -12.79 10.24 6.22
C LEU A 17 -14.21 10.33 5.66
N ALA A 18 -15.23 10.08 6.48
CA ALA A 18 -16.62 10.24 6.07
C ALA A 18 -16.94 11.69 5.66
N ASN A 19 -16.39 12.68 6.36
CA ASN A 19 -16.57 14.11 6.04
C ASN A 19 -16.00 14.50 4.66
N VAL A 20 -15.10 13.70 4.10
CA VAL A 20 -14.55 13.86 2.74
C VAL A 20 -15.06 12.80 1.76
N ASN A 21 -16.20 12.17 2.08
CA ASN A 21 -16.87 11.13 1.28
C ASN A 21 -16.03 9.88 1.01
N VAL A 22 -15.11 9.54 1.91
CA VAL A 22 -14.36 8.28 1.84
C VAL A 22 -15.09 7.22 2.67
N LYS A 23 -15.55 6.16 1.99
CA LYS A 23 -16.15 5.00 2.65
C LYS A 23 -15.07 4.20 3.39
N CYS A 24 -15.22 4.09 4.70
CA CYS A 24 -14.33 3.30 5.55
C CYS A 24 -14.86 1.86 5.67
N ASP A 25 -13.94 0.91 5.52
CA ASP A 25 -14.20 -0.51 5.76
C ASP A 25 -12.99 -1.08 6.51
N PHE A 26 -12.92 -0.77 7.81
CA PHE A 26 -11.78 -1.09 8.68
C PHE A 26 -11.96 -2.41 9.41
N VAL A 27 -10.94 -3.26 9.39
CA VAL A 27 -10.88 -4.47 10.21
C VAL A 27 -10.39 -4.05 11.59
N SER A 28 -11.28 -4.15 12.58
CA SER A 28 -10.94 -3.81 13.95
C SER A 28 -10.20 -4.96 14.63
N VAL A 29 -9.10 -4.63 15.30
CA VAL A 29 -8.21 -5.54 16.01
C VAL A 29 -8.17 -5.12 17.47
N PRO A 30 -8.93 -5.76 18.39
CA PRO A 30 -9.06 -5.30 19.78
C PRO A 30 -7.73 -5.26 20.56
N THR A 31 -6.76 -6.07 20.14
CA THR A 31 -5.47 -6.25 20.81
C THR A 31 -4.43 -5.18 20.44
N HIS A 32 -4.73 -4.31 19.47
CA HIS A 32 -3.79 -3.31 18.97
C HIS A 32 -4.44 -1.92 18.98
N PRO A 33 -3.72 -0.85 19.36
CA PRO A 33 -4.22 0.50 19.21
C PRO A 33 -4.20 0.93 17.73
N THR A 34 -5.08 1.86 17.37
CA THR A 34 -4.99 2.56 16.09
C THR A 34 -3.73 3.41 16.05
N ILE A 35 -2.93 3.24 14.99
CA ILE A 35 -1.68 3.98 14.82
C ILE A 35 -1.97 5.49 14.70
N THR A 36 -1.30 6.30 15.53
CA THR A 36 -1.44 7.76 15.51
C THR A 36 -0.10 8.47 15.53
N LYS A 37 -0.05 9.65 14.91
CA LYS A 37 1.09 10.57 14.95
C LYS A 37 0.64 11.93 15.44
N LEU A 38 0.94 12.23 16.69
CA LEU A 38 0.61 13.52 17.30
C LEU A 38 1.74 14.52 17.06
N ARG A 39 1.39 15.67 16.46
CA ARG A 39 2.33 16.79 16.24
C ARG A 39 1.93 17.96 17.13
N VAL A 40 2.84 18.40 18.00
CA VAL A 40 2.68 19.61 18.82
C VAL A 40 3.29 20.78 18.06
N LEU A 41 2.49 21.80 17.79
CA LEU A 41 2.87 22.96 16.98
C LEU A 41 2.82 24.24 17.82
N SER A 42 3.75 25.17 17.62
CA SER A 42 3.72 26.53 18.17
C SER A 42 4.26 27.52 17.14
N ARG A 43 3.56 28.64 16.92
CA ARG A 43 3.95 29.67 15.93
C ARG A 43 4.31 29.08 14.55
N ASN A 44 3.50 28.12 14.07
CA ASN A 44 3.70 27.38 12.82
C ASN A 44 4.97 26.52 12.76
N GLN A 45 5.64 26.27 13.89
CA GLN A 45 6.78 25.35 14.00
C GLN A 45 6.36 24.09 14.74
N GLN A 46 6.79 22.93 14.25
CA GLN A 46 6.61 21.66 14.96
C GLN A 46 7.62 21.55 16.09
N LEU A 47 7.11 21.54 17.33
CA LEU A 47 7.91 21.42 18.54
C LEU A 47 8.21 19.96 18.86
N ILE A 48 7.17 19.10 18.84
CA ILE A 48 7.28 17.71 19.29
C ILE A 48 6.49 16.80 18.33
N ARG A 49 7.03 15.60 18.08
CA ARG A 49 6.30 14.49 17.46
C ARG A 49 6.23 13.32 18.44
N LEU A 50 5.02 12.83 18.69
CA LEU A 50 4.78 11.61 19.46
C LEU A 50 4.16 10.60 18.51
N ASP A 51 4.86 9.49 18.30
CA ASP A 51 4.49 8.41 17.40
C ASP A 51 3.96 7.23 18.25
N PHE A 52 2.68 6.87 18.10
CA PHE A 52 2.07 5.71 18.74
C PHE A 52 1.84 4.64 17.67
N GLU A 53 2.83 3.76 17.50
CA GLU A 53 2.94 2.87 16.33
C GLU A 53 3.16 1.40 16.70
N GLU A 54 2.27 0.83 17.53
CA GLU A 54 2.20 -0.63 17.65
C GLU A 54 1.72 -1.21 16.32
N GLY A 55 2.62 -1.93 15.63
CA GLY A 55 2.33 -2.53 14.33
C GLY A 55 1.39 -3.73 14.47
N PHE A 56 0.65 -4.03 13.41
CA PHE A 56 -0.28 -5.15 13.32
C PHE A 56 0.40 -6.44 12.83
N SER A 57 1.68 -6.63 13.14
CA SER A 57 2.38 -7.87 12.78
C SER A 57 1.75 -9.06 13.50
N GLY A 58 1.47 -10.13 12.78
CA GLY A 58 0.85 -11.34 13.35
C GLY A 58 -0.68 -11.28 13.50
N VAL A 59 -1.32 -10.18 13.09
CA VAL A 59 -2.78 -10.15 12.93
C VAL A 59 -3.19 -11.05 11.78
N ASP A 60 -4.29 -11.80 11.98
CA ASP A 60 -4.87 -12.65 10.94
C ASP A 60 -5.23 -11.80 9.71
N PRO A 61 -4.63 -12.08 8.52
CA PRO A 61 -4.92 -11.32 7.32
C PRO A 61 -6.27 -11.67 6.68
N GLN A 62 -6.89 -12.79 7.07
CA GLN A 62 -8.07 -13.33 6.40
C GLN A 62 -9.25 -12.33 6.34
N PRO A 63 -9.60 -11.58 7.40
CA PRO A 63 -10.67 -10.58 7.32
C PRO A 63 -10.38 -9.45 6.32
N MET A 64 -9.11 -9.12 6.09
CA MET A 64 -8.72 -8.13 5.06
C MET A 64 -8.91 -8.71 3.65
N HIS A 65 -8.52 -9.97 3.44
CA HIS A 65 -8.67 -10.65 2.16
C HIS A 65 -10.14 -10.76 1.75
N GLU A 66 -11.01 -11.14 2.68
CA GLU A 66 -12.45 -11.26 2.44
C GLU A 66 -13.08 -9.94 2.01
N ARG A 67 -12.74 -8.84 2.68
CA ARG A 67 -13.24 -7.50 2.31
C ARG A 67 -12.72 -7.04 0.96
N ILE A 68 -11.43 -7.26 0.68
CA ILE A 68 -10.87 -6.98 -0.65
C ILE A 68 -11.66 -7.77 -1.70
N GLN A 69 -11.80 -9.09 -1.53
CA GLN A 69 -12.49 -9.96 -2.48
C GLN A 69 -13.94 -9.51 -2.74
N GLN A 70 -14.66 -9.09 -1.70
CA GLN A 70 -16.03 -8.55 -1.83
C GLN A 70 -16.07 -7.23 -2.61
N ALA A 71 -15.04 -6.38 -2.48
CA ALA A 71 -15.00 -5.08 -3.14
C ALA A 71 -14.47 -5.12 -4.57
N LEU A 72 -13.67 -6.12 -4.95
CA LEU A 72 -12.99 -6.18 -6.26
C LEU A 72 -13.94 -5.99 -7.45
N GLY A 73 -15.16 -6.56 -7.40
CA GLY A 73 -16.15 -6.41 -8.47
C GLY A 73 -16.74 -5.00 -8.63
N SER A 74 -16.43 -4.08 -7.73
CA SER A 74 -17.01 -2.72 -7.67
C SER A 74 -15.99 -1.59 -7.76
N ILE A 75 -14.70 -1.91 -7.87
CA ILE A 75 -13.61 -0.92 -7.92
C ILE A 75 -12.88 -0.97 -9.25
N GLY A 76 -12.35 0.16 -9.70
CA GLY A 76 -11.55 0.25 -10.92
C GLY A 76 -10.05 -0.06 -10.72
N ALA A 77 -9.56 0.01 -9.48
CA ALA A 77 -8.17 -0.26 -9.12
C ALA A 77 -8.06 -0.55 -7.62
N LEU A 78 -7.03 -1.32 -7.24
CA LEU A 78 -6.64 -1.55 -5.85
C LEU A 78 -5.32 -0.81 -5.56
N VAL A 79 -5.34 0.10 -4.59
CA VAL A 79 -4.13 0.80 -4.13
C VAL A 79 -3.69 0.22 -2.79
N LEU A 80 -2.45 -0.24 -2.71
CA LEU A 80 -1.83 -0.79 -1.50
C LEU A 80 -0.69 0.12 -1.07
N SER A 81 -0.89 0.88 0.00
CA SER A 81 0.15 1.74 0.58
C SER A 81 0.84 1.04 1.73
N ASP A 82 2.10 0.62 1.56
CA ASP A 82 2.85 -0.04 2.61
C ASP A 82 3.56 0.99 3.50
N TYR A 83 3.36 0.86 4.81
CA TYR A 83 4.06 1.65 5.82
C TYR A 83 4.94 0.77 6.73
N ALA A 84 5.10 -0.52 6.38
CA ALA A 84 5.77 -1.54 7.18
C ALA A 84 5.17 -1.69 8.60
N LYS A 85 3.84 -1.57 8.71
CA LYS A 85 3.08 -1.67 9.97
C LYS A 85 2.21 -2.91 10.09
N GLY A 86 2.43 -3.92 9.25
CA GLY A 86 1.79 -5.24 9.36
C GLY A 86 0.48 -5.42 8.57
N ALA A 87 -0.19 -4.35 8.17
CA ALA A 87 -1.44 -4.45 7.39
C ALA A 87 -1.27 -5.18 6.04
N LEU A 88 -0.09 -5.06 5.42
CA LEU A 88 0.22 -5.67 4.13
C LEU A 88 1.13 -6.90 4.25
N THR A 89 1.16 -7.57 5.40
CA THR A 89 2.00 -8.78 5.62
C THR A 89 1.76 -9.85 4.55
N SER A 90 0.52 -10.00 4.09
CA SER A 90 0.08 -10.96 3.06
C SER A 90 -0.20 -10.30 1.70
N VAL A 91 0.54 -9.25 1.35
CA VAL A 91 0.37 -8.45 0.11
C VAL A 91 0.32 -9.29 -1.16
N GLN A 92 1.12 -10.36 -1.28
CA GLN A 92 1.09 -11.26 -2.44
C GLN A 92 -0.28 -11.90 -2.67
N THR A 93 -0.99 -12.28 -1.60
CA THR A 93 -2.36 -12.80 -1.72
C THR A 93 -3.32 -11.71 -2.19
N MET A 94 -3.17 -10.46 -1.70
CA MET A 94 -3.99 -9.33 -2.13
C MET A 94 -3.79 -9.01 -3.62
N ILE A 95 -2.53 -9.03 -4.08
CA ILE A 95 -2.18 -8.86 -5.50
C ILE A 95 -2.83 -9.96 -6.33
N ARG A 96 -2.69 -11.22 -5.92
CA ARG A 96 -3.27 -12.37 -6.64
C ARG A 96 -4.79 -12.24 -6.76
N LEU A 97 -5.51 -11.96 -5.67
CA LEU A 97 -6.97 -11.78 -5.69
C LEU A 97 -7.39 -10.70 -6.70
N ALA A 98 -6.70 -9.55 -6.69
CA ALA A 98 -7.00 -8.46 -7.61
C ALA A 98 -6.70 -8.82 -9.07
N ARG A 99 -5.57 -9.49 -9.34
CA ARG A 99 -5.22 -9.96 -10.68
C ARG A 99 -6.23 -10.97 -11.24
N GLU A 100 -6.65 -11.94 -10.42
CA GLU A 100 -7.68 -12.90 -10.79
C GLU A 100 -9.02 -12.23 -11.12
N ALA A 101 -9.33 -11.11 -10.46
CA ALA A 101 -10.49 -10.28 -10.76
C ALA A 101 -10.28 -9.28 -11.92
N GLY A 102 -9.10 -9.23 -12.53
CA GLY A 102 -8.78 -8.26 -13.60
C GLY A 102 -8.66 -6.81 -13.13
N VAL A 103 -8.45 -6.58 -11.82
CA VAL A 103 -8.33 -5.25 -11.22
C VAL A 103 -6.84 -4.85 -11.14
N PRO A 104 -6.44 -3.70 -11.68
CA PRO A 104 -5.05 -3.24 -11.61
C PRO A 104 -4.65 -2.92 -10.16
N VAL A 105 -3.40 -3.27 -9.81
CA VAL A 105 -2.85 -3.10 -8.46
C VAL A 105 -1.72 -2.07 -8.48
N LEU A 106 -1.89 -0.99 -7.74
CA LEU A 106 -0.87 0.04 -7.56
C LEU A 106 -0.31 -0.08 -6.14
N ILE A 107 1.01 -0.08 -6.02
CA ILE A 107 1.68 -0.23 -4.74
C ILE A 107 2.60 0.96 -4.49
N ASP A 108 2.43 1.59 -3.33
CA ASP A 108 3.41 2.51 -2.76
C ASP A 108 4.29 1.69 -1.80
N PRO A 109 5.49 1.27 -2.23
CA PRO A 109 6.27 0.28 -1.52
C PRO A 109 6.93 0.84 -0.26
N LYS A 110 7.27 -0.05 0.66
CA LYS A 110 8.19 0.26 1.74
C LYS A 110 9.27 -0.80 1.88
N GLY A 111 10.48 -0.33 2.18
CA GLY A 111 11.65 -1.18 2.36
C GLY A 111 12.34 -1.50 1.04
N THR A 112 13.13 -2.57 1.04
CA THR A 112 13.98 -2.98 -0.09
C THR A 112 13.59 -4.34 -0.66
N ASP A 113 12.64 -5.04 -0.02
CA ASP A 113 12.13 -6.31 -0.53
C ASP A 113 10.97 -6.03 -1.48
N PHE A 114 11.28 -5.89 -2.77
CA PHE A 114 10.28 -5.68 -3.82
C PHE A 114 9.71 -6.98 -4.38
N GLU A 115 10.31 -8.13 -4.06
CA GLU A 115 9.83 -9.45 -4.49
C GLU A 115 8.41 -9.70 -4.00
N ARG A 116 8.10 -9.26 -2.78
CA ARG A 116 6.73 -9.33 -2.21
C ARG A 116 5.70 -8.51 -2.98
N TYR A 117 6.10 -7.64 -3.91
CA TYR A 117 5.20 -6.87 -4.78
C TYR A 117 5.10 -7.42 -6.21
N ARG A 118 5.73 -8.59 -6.48
CA ARG A 118 5.67 -9.27 -7.78
C ARG A 118 4.24 -9.36 -8.30
N GLY A 119 4.08 -9.06 -9.59
CA GLY A 119 2.79 -9.10 -10.28
C GLY A 119 1.90 -7.87 -10.05
N ALA A 120 2.34 -6.85 -9.32
CA ALA A 120 1.61 -5.58 -9.28
C ALA A 120 1.55 -4.93 -10.68
N THR A 121 0.58 -4.04 -10.91
CA THR A 121 0.50 -3.29 -12.17
C THR A 121 1.52 -2.15 -12.19
N LEU A 122 1.62 -1.42 -11.08
CA LEU A 122 2.51 -0.28 -10.92
C LEU A 122 3.09 -0.25 -9.50
N LEU A 123 4.37 0.07 -9.43
CA LEU A 123 5.09 0.34 -8.19
C LEU A 123 5.56 1.80 -8.20
N THR A 124 5.35 2.54 -7.10
CA THR A 124 5.73 3.96 -7.00
C THR A 124 6.81 4.22 -5.94
N PRO A 125 8.01 3.62 -6.04
CA PRO A 125 9.07 3.89 -5.09
C PRO A 125 9.59 5.33 -5.25
N ASN A 126 10.05 5.93 -4.16
CA ASN A 126 10.91 7.10 -4.29
C ASN A 126 12.32 6.70 -4.77
N LEU A 127 13.14 7.67 -5.17
CA LEU A 127 14.49 7.39 -5.70
C LEU A 127 15.36 6.60 -4.71
N SER A 128 15.28 6.90 -3.40
CA SER A 128 16.07 6.20 -2.40
C SER A 128 15.63 4.74 -2.22
N GLU A 129 14.33 4.44 -2.28
CA GLU A 129 13.81 3.07 -2.24
C GLU A 129 14.20 2.30 -3.51
N PHE A 130 14.08 2.95 -4.68
CA PHE A 130 14.50 2.38 -5.95
C PHE A 130 16.00 2.04 -5.95
N GLU A 131 16.86 2.99 -5.60
CA GLU A 131 18.32 2.78 -5.56
C GLU A 131 18.76 1.76 -4.49
N ALA A 132 17.98 1.59 -3.42
CA ALA A 132 18.26 0.56 -2.43
C ALA A 132 18.05 -0.86 -2.99
N VAL A 133 17.26 -1.01 -4.06
CA VAL A 133 17.01 -2.28 -4.74
C VAL A 133 17.93 -2.44 -5.94
N VAL A 134 18.03 -1.43 -6.81
CA VAL A 134 18.78 -1.54 -8.08
C VAL A 134 20.21 -1.01 -8.01
N GLY A 135 20.64 -0.50 -6.86
CA GLY A 135 21.89 0.23 -6.68
C GLY A 135 21.80 1.70 -7.12
N LYS A 136 22.81 2.51 -6.75
CA LYS A 136 22.85 3.95 -7.11
C LYS A 136 22.86 4.19 -8.61
N CYS A 137 22.08 5.18 -9.05
CA CYS A 137 22.01 5.63 -10.43
C CYS A 137 22.70 6.99 -10.54
N GLN A 138 23.55 7.17 -11.55
CA GLN A 138 24.32 8.40 -11.71
C GLN A 138 23.60 9.45 -12.57
N ASP A 139 22.66 9.00 -13.41
CA ASP A 139 21.94 9.81 -14.37
C ASP A 139 20.56 9.20 -14.66
N GLU A 140 19.75 9.92 -15.44
CA GLU A 140 18.41 9.50 -15.84
C GLU A 140 18.42 8.25 -16.72
N ALA A 141 19.46 8.06 -17.55
CA ALA A 141 19.57 6.90 -18.41
C ALA A 141 19.70 5.60 -17.60
N GLN A 142 20.49 5.60 -16.52
CA GLN A 142 20.60 4.47 -15.60
C GLN A 142 19.30 4.22 -14.84
N ILE A 143 18.56 5.27 -14.48
CA ILE A 143 17.24 5.12 -13.83
C ILE A 143 16.28 4.38 -14.76
N VAL A 144 16.19 4.81 -16.03
CA VAL A 144 15.32 4.17 -17.03
C VAL A 144 15.75 2.72 -17.28
N GLU A 145 17.05 2.48 -17.53
CA GLU A 145 17.56 1.14 -17.81
C GLU A 145 17.26 0.17 -16.67
N ARG A 146 17.58 0.56 -15.43
CA ARG A 146 17.35 -0.30 -14.25
C ARG A 146 15.87 -0.41 -13.90
N GLY A 147 15.07 0.62 -14.17
CA GLY A 147 13.62 0.59 -14.02
C GLY A 147 12.98 -0.45 -14.93
N MET A 148 13.39 -0.51 -16.20
CA MET A 148 12.91 -1.51 -17.14
C MET A 148 13.31 -2.93 -16.74
N LYS A 149 14.53 -3.13 -16.21
CA LYS A 149 14.95 -4.43 -15.66
C LYS A 149 14.10 -4.83 -14.46
N LEU A 150 13.84 -3.90 -13.54
CA LEU A 150 13.00 -4.12 -12.36
C LEU A 150 11.56 -4.49 -12.73
N ILE A 151 10.98 -3.81 -13.72
CA ILE A 151 9.64 -4.12 -14.26
C ILE A 151 9.59 -5.57 -14.76
N ALA A 152 10.59 -5.99 -15.54
CA ALA A 152 10.66 -7.36 -16.03
C ALA A 152 10.90 -8.38 -14.90
N GLU A 153 11.82 -8.08 -13.98
CA GLU A 153 12.22 -8.97 -12.89
C GLU A 153 11.07 -9.28 -11.93
N PHE A 154 10.25 -8.29 -11.59
CA PHE A 154 9.10 -8.45 -10.69
C PHE A 154 7.76 -8.59 -11.41
N GLU A 155 7.78 -8.84 -12.72
CA GLU A 155 6.57 -9.05 -13.54
C GLU A 155 5.54 -7.93 -13.38
N LEU A 156 6.01 -6.68 -13.32
CA LEU A 156 5.12 -5.55 -13.26
C LEU A 156 4.43 -5.40 -14.61
N VAL A 157 3.10 -5.32 -14.61
CA VAL A 157 2.30 -5.36 -15.85
C VAL A 157 2.48 -4.10 -16.71
N GLY A 158 3.05 -3.03 -16.14
CA GLY A 158 3.24 -1.74 -16.81
C GLY A 158 1.94 -0.95 -16.87
N ALA A 159 2.02 0.35 -16.62
CA ALA A 159 0.90 1.25 -16.87
C ALA A 159 0.73 1.41 -18.40
N ALA A 160 -0.29 0.74 -18.95
CA ALA A 160 -0.66 0.68 -20.37
C ALA A 160 0.21 -0.24 -21.25
N GLY A 161 -0.36 -1.36 -21.71
CA GLY A 161 0.26 -2.20 -22.73
C GLY A 161 -0.55 -3.42 -23.17
N ASP A 162 -1.06 -4.24 -22.25
CA ASP A 162 -1.45 -5.62 -22.62
C ASP A 162 -2.96 -5.93 -22.59
N ALA A 163 -3.79 -5.03 -22.09
CA ALA A 163 -5.25 -5.25 -22.05
C ALA A 163 -5.96 -5.00 -23.40
N ALA A 164 -5.24 -4.55 -24.44
CA ALA A 164 -5.82 -4.21 -25.74
C ALA A 164 -5.47 -5.18 -26.89
N LEU A 165 -4.60 -6.18 -26.67
CA LEU A 165 -4.12 -7.06 -27.76
C LEU A 165 -4.62 -8.51 -27.68
N SER A 166 -5.46 -8.87 -26.70
CA SER A 166 -6.00 -10.23 -26.54
C SER A 166 -7.50 -10.37 -26.83
N ARG A 167 -8.13 -9.36 -27.43
CA ARG A 167 -9.46 -9.48 -28.06
C ARG A 167 -9.32 -9.37 -29.58
N GLY A 168 -8.73 -10.40 -30.18
CA GLY A 168 -8.77 -10.69 -31.61
C GLY A 168 -9.62 -11.93 -31.85
#